data_AF-Q9AF26-F1
#
_entry.id   AF-Q9AF26-F1
#
_cell.length_a   1.000
_cell.length_b   1.000
_cell.length_c   1.000
_cell.angle_alpha   90.00
_cell.angle_beta   90.00
_cell.angle_gamma   90.00
#
_symmetry.space_group_name_H-M   'P 1'
#
loop_
_entity.id
_entity.type
_entity.pdbx_description
1 polymer ?
#
loop_
_entity_poly.entity_id
_entity_poly.type
_entity_poly.pdbx_seq_one_letter_code
_entity_poly.pdbx_strand_id
1 'polypeptide(L)'
;DNIDPLSKEIKEHGQLVGGTDNSISNVVHTQGWVHCHSSATDASGLVKAVMDELAEYFTEQKLPHKLRVAVACCLNMCGAVHASDIAILGLHRTPPRVDSATLPNLCEIPTTVASCPNNAIRPTSIEGKTTVKVGRGKVHV
;
A
#
# COMPACT_ATOMS: atom_id res chain seq x y z
N ASP A 1 -27.18 -28.38 -6.24
CA ASP A 1 -28.10 -28.54 -5.09
C ASP A 1 -27.72 -27.67 -3.89
N ASN A 2 -26.44 -27.53 -3.52
CA ASN A 2 -26.05 -26.79 -2.29
C ASN A 2 -25.72 -25.30 -2.48
N ILE A 3 -25.80 -24.75 -3.70
CA ILE A 3 -25.37 -23.37 -3.98
C ILE A 3 -26.29 -22.33 -3.32
N ASP A 4 -27.61 -22.48 -3.46
CA ASP A 4 -28.57 -21.52 -2.91
C ASP A 4 -28.63 -21.55 -1.37
N PRO A 5 -28.64 -22.73 -0.71
CA PRO A 5 -28.54 -22.81 0.75
C PRO A 5 -27.27 -22.14 1.28
N LEU A 6 -26.11 -22.41 0.67
CA LEU A 6 -24.84 -21.81 1.07
C LEU A 6 -24.83 -20.29 0.85
N SER A 7 -25.36 -19.84 -0.28
CA SER A 7 -25.43 -18.40 -0.59
C SER A 7 -26.33 -17.65 0.39
N LYS A 8 -27.39 -18.30 0.89
CA LYS A 8 -28.26 -17.75 1.93
C LYS A 8 -27.53 -17.65 3.27
N GLU A 9 -26.87 -18.72 3.71
CA GLU A 9 -26.10 -18.76 4.96
C GLU A 9 -25.00 -17.69 4.99
N ILE A 10 -24.23 -17.53 3.90
CA ILE A 10 -23.19 -16.50 3.78
C ILE A 10 -23.77 -15.08 3.95
N LYS A 11 -24.95 -14.82 3.37
CA LYS A 11 -25.64 -13.53 3.51
C LYS A 11 -26.17 -13.31 4.93
N GLU A 12 -26.65 -14.35 5.61
CA GLU A 12 -27.05 -14.29 7.02
C GLU A 12 -25.87 -13.96 7.95
N HIS A 13 -24.65 -14.37 7.58
CA HIS A 13 -23.41 -13.96 8.25
C HIS A 13 -22.91 -12.54 7.88
N GLY A 14 -23.66 -11.78 7.07
CA GLY A 14 -23.32 -10.42 6.68
C GLY A 14 -22.21 -10.32 5.62
N GLN A 15 -21.95 -11.41 4.89
CA GLN A 15 -20.97 -11.44 3.81
C GLN A 15 -21.66 -11.35 2.44
N LEU A 16 -20.98 -10.69 1.50
CA LEU A 16 -21.45 -10.55 0.13
C LEU A 16 -21.03 -11.77 -0.71
N VAL A 17 -21.94 -12.25 -1.55
CA VAL A 17 -21.67 -13.27 -2.58
C VAL A 17 -21.56 -12.56 -3.93
N GLY A 18 -20.42 -12.67 -4.60
CA GLY A 18 -20.16 -11.96 -5.84
C GLY A 18 -18.70 -12.04 -6.25
N GLY A 19 -18.25 -11.05 -7.01
CA GLY A 19 -16.86 -10.92 -7.41
C GLY A 19 -16.45 -11.78 -8.60
N THR A 20 -17.41 -12.25 -9.41
CA THR A 20 -17.20 -13.11 -10.57
C THR A 20 -17.51 -12.41 -11.89
N ASP A 21 -16.89 -12.86 -12.99
CA ASP A 21 -17.17 -12.34 -14.35
C ASP A 21 -17.01 -10.81 -14.45
N ASN A 22 -17.88 -10.12 -15.18
CA ASN A 22 -17.85 -8.67 -15.40
C ASN A 22 -18.31 -7.83 -14.19
N SER A 23 -17.65 -8.02 -13.06
CA SER A 23 -17.83 -7.34 -11.78
C SER A 23 -16.49 -6.93 -11.18
N ILE A 24 -16.47 -6.12 -10.13
CA ILE A 24 -15.24 -5.94 -9.34
C ILE A 24 -14.94 -7.18 -8.51
N SER A 25 -13.67 -7.55 -8.33
CA SER A 25 -13.30 -8.53 -7.29
C SER A 25 -13.12 -7.87 -5.93
N ASN A 26 -12.91 -8.68 -4.89
CA ASN A 26 -12.45 -8.16 -3.60
C ASN A 26 -11.15 -7.35 -3.79
N VAL A 27 -10.99 -6.30 -3.00
CA VAL A 27 -9.85 -5.38 -3.09
C VAL A 27 -8.66 -5.97 -2.36
N VAL A 28 -7.61 -6.31 -3.12
CA VAL A 28 -6.35 -6.77 -2.55
C VAL A 28 -5.70 -5.61 -1.81
N HIS A 29 -5.37 -5.84 -0.54
CA HIS A 29 -4.67 -4.88 0.30
C HIS A 29 -3.78 -5.60 1.31
N THR A 30 -2.91 -4.84 1.97
CA THR A 30 -1.96 -5.37 2.97
C THR A 30 -2.25 -4.80 4.35
N GLN A 31 -1.23 -4.65 5.19
CA GLN A 31 -1.39 -4.38 6.61
C GLN A 31 -1.82 -2.96 6.95
N GLY A 32 -1.40 -1.94 6.19
CA GLY A 32 -1.70 -0.55 6.54
C GLY A 32 -1.20 -0.16 7.94
N TRP A 33 -1.95 0.71 8.61
CA TRP A 33 -1.63 1.19 9.96
C TRP A 33 -1.84 0.12 11.04
N VAL A 34 -2.52 -0.98 10.71
CA VAL A 34 -2.75 -2.09 11.65
C VAL A 34 -1.42 -2.72 12.09
N HIS A 35 -0.43 -2.79 11.20
CA HIS A 35 0.81 -3.51 11.51
C HIS A 35 2.08 -3.06 10.78
N CYS A 36 1.99 -2.23 9.73
CA CYS A 36 3.17 -1.87 8.94
C CYS A 36 3.82 -0.57 9.42
N HIS A 37 5.11 -0.63 9.79
CA HIS A 37 5.89 0.53 10.24
C HIS A 37 6.25 1.54 9.14
N SER A 38 6.17 1.14 7.86
CA SER A 38 6.49 1.98 6.70
C SER A 38 5.26 2.45 5.92
N SER A 39 4.08 2.28 6.50
CA SER A 39 2.81 2.67 5.86
C SER A 39 2.69 4.19 5.79
N ALA A 40 2.34 4.70 4.60
CA ALA A 40 1.99 6.10 4.39
C ALA A 40 0.50 6.36 4.64
N THR A 41 -0.33 5.35 4.38
CA THR A 41 -1.79 5.37 4.60
C THR A 41 -2.23 4.06 5.24
N ASP A 42 -3.44 4.04 5.80
CA ASP A 42 -4.07 2.77 6.12
C ASP A 42 -4.39 1.98 4.84
N ALA A 43 -4.63 0.68 5.01
CA ALA A 43 -5.06 -0.22 3.96
C ALA A 43 -6.51 -0.67 4.19
N SER A 44 -6.81 -1.27 5.35
CA SER A 44 -8.13 -1.85 5.62
C SER A 44 -9.24 -0.80 5.68
N GLY A 45 -8.99 0.37 6.28
CA GLY A 45 -9.94 1.49 6.29
C GLY A 45 -10.25 2.03 4.89
N LEU A 46 -9.23 2.14 4.02
CA LEU A 46 -9.44 2.55 2.63
C LEU A 46 -10.23 1.50 1.84
N VAL A 47 -9.92 0.21 2.02
CA VAL A 47 -10.68 -0.87 1.38
C VAL A 47 -12.13 -0.86 1.83
N LYS A 48 -12.39 -0.65 3.13
CA LYS A 48 -13.76 -0.55 3.64
C LYS A 48 -14.50 0.61 2.99
N ALA A 49 -13.91 1.81 2.98
CA ALA A 49 -14.52 2.99 2.36
C ALA A 49 -14.79 2.79 0.86
N VAL A 50 -13.86 2.16 0.13
CA VAL A 50 -14.04 1.85 -1.31
C VAL A 50 -15.14 0.81 -1.52
N MET A 51 -15.15 -0.27 -0.73
CA MET A 51 -16.13 -1.34 -0.89
C MET A 51 -17.54 -0.93 -0.43
N ASP A 52 -17.68 0.03 0.48
CA ASP A 52 -18.98 0.58 0.85
C ASP A 52 -19.65 1.30 -0.32
N GLU A 53 -18.88 2.03 -1.13
CA GLU A 53 -19.37 2.71 -2.33
C GLU A 53 -19.51 1.76 -3.54
N LEU A 54 -18.69 0.72 -3.63
CA LEU A 54 -18.64 -0.17 -4.79
C LEU A 54 -19.30 -1.54 -4.60
N ALA A 55 -19.95 -1.78 -3.46
CA ALA A 55 -20.56 -3.07 -3.13
C ALA A 55 -21.50 -3.60 -4.22
N GLU A 56 -22.27 -2.71 -4.87
CA GLU A 56 -23.18 -3.10 -5.95
C GLU A 56 -22.44 -3.73 -7.14
N TYR A 57 -21.27 -3.22 -7.49
CA TYR A 57 -20.44 -3.72 -8.59
C TYR A 57 -19.74 -5.03 -8.25
N PHE A 58 -19.75 -5.44 -6.98
CA PHE A 58 -19.24 -6.73 -6.54
C PHE A 58 -20.32 -7.80 -6.67
N THR A 59 -21.55 -7.50 -6.25
CA THR A 59 -22.67 -8.46 -6.29
C THR A 59 -23.36 -8.56 -7.65
N GLU A 60 -23.16 -7.59 -8.54
CA GLU A 60 -23.78 -7.55 -9.87
C GLU A 60 -22.73 -7.46 -10.99
N GLN A 61 -23.03 -8.08 -12.14
CA GLN A 61 -22.16 -8.05 -13.34
C GLN A 61 -22.48 -6.84 -14.24
N LYS A 62 -22.27 -5.63 -13.68
CA LYS A 62 -22.60 -4.34 -14.33
C LYS A 62 -21.48 -3.75 -15.19
N LEU A 63 -20.28 -4.33 -15.18
CA LEU A 63 -19.12 -3.79 -15.88
C LEU A 63 -19.00 -4.38 -17.30
N PRO A 64 -18.25 -3.73 -18.23
CA PRO A 64 -17.97 -4.31 -19.54
C PRO A 64 -16.93 -5.45 -19.48
N HIS A 65 -16.10 -5.50 -18.42
CA HIS A 65 -15.12 -6.55 -18.19
C HIS A 65 -14.80 -6.70 -16.71
N LYS A 66 -14.05 -7.75 -16.34
CA LYS A 66 -13.52 -7.91 -14.98
C LYS A 66 -12.65 -6.71 -14.61
N LEU A 67 -12.87 -6.16 -13.42
CA LEU A 67 -12.06 -5.05 -12.89
C LEU A 67 -11.48 -5.43 -11.52
N ARG A 68 -10.20 -5.13 -11.33
CA ARG A 68 -9.45 -5.33 -10.08
C ARG A 68 -9.01 -3.99 -9.52
N VAL A 69 -9.52 -3.68 -8.34
CA VAL A 69 -9.03 -2.57 -7.52
C VAL A 69 -8.05 -3.14 -6.49
N ALA A 70 -6.95 -2.43 -6.23
CA ALA A 70 -6.01 -2.80 -5.19
C ALA A 70 -5.48 -1.58 -4.43
N VAL A 71 -5.17 -1.77 -3.15
CA VAL A 71 -4.65 -0.73 -2.25
C VAL A 71 -3.28 -1.15 -1.73
N ALA A 72 -2.29 -0.29 -1.93
CA ALA A 72 -0.98 -0.39 -1.31
C ALA A 72 -0.79 0.73 -0.29
N CYS A 73 -0.49 0.37 0.96
CA CYS A 73 -0.24 1.33 2.03
C CYS A 73 1.06 2.12 1.87
N CYS A 74 2.00 1.65 1.03
CA CYS A 74 3.24 2.33 0.69
C CYS A 74 3.81 1.80 -0.65
N LEU A 75 4.89 2.43 -1.11
CA LEU A 75 5.59 2.10 -2.37
C LEU A 75 6.15 0.67 -2.46
N ASN A 76 6.24 -0.07 -1.34
CA ASN A 76 6.65 -1.47 -1.37
C ASN A 76 5.60 -2.38 -2.00
N MET A 77 4.34 -1.91 -2.08
CA MET A 77 3.17 -2.56 -2.68
C MET A 77 2.74 -3.90 -2.08
N CYS A 78 3.65 -4.72 -1.55
CA CYS A 78 3.42 -5.99 -0.85
C CYS A 78 2.41 -6.92 -1.55
N GLY A 79 2.33 -6.83 -2.89
CA GLY A 79 1.32 -7.46 -3.73
C GLY A 79 1.34 -6.88 -5.16
N ALA A 80 0.51 -7.44 -6.05
CA ALA A 80 0.43 -7.04 -7.46
C ALA A 80 -0.38 -5.74 -7.68
N VAL A 81 -0.25 -4.76 -6.78
CA VAL A 81 -1.01 -3.49 -6.84
C VAL A 81 -0.67 -2.69 -8.10
N HIS A 82 0.60 -2.70 -8.53
CA HIS A 82 1.05 -2.05 -9.78
C HIS A 82 0.46 -2.63 -11.07
N ALA A 83 -0.11 -3.83 -11.01
CA ALA A 83 -0.71 -4.52 -12.16
C ALA A 83 -2.23 -4.69 -12.01
N SER A 84 -2.85 -3.91 -11.12
CA SER A 84 -4.31 -3.85 -10.97
C SER A 84 -4.88 -2.77 -11.88
N ASP A 85 -6.12 -2.96 -12.36
CA ASP A 85 -6.79 -2.01 -13.26
C ASP A 85 -6.91 -0.61 -12.62
N ILE A 86 -7.17 -0.58 -11.31
CA ILE A 86 -7.14 0.64 -10.50
C ILE A 86 -6.27 0.39 -9.26
N ALA A 87 -5.22 1.19 -9.10
CA ALA A 87 -4.30 1.12 -7.98
C ALA A 87 -4.38 2.37 -7.10
N ILE A 88 -4.64 2.17 -5.80
CA ILE A 88 -4.57 3.23 -4.79
C ILE A 88 -3.28 3.05 -4.01
N LEU A 89 -2.42 4.08 -3.99
CA LEU A 89 -1.07 3.98 -3.44
C LEU A 89 -0.79 5.10 -2.45
N GLY A 90 -0.42 4.73 -1.22
CA GLY A 90 0.11 5.65 -0.23
C GLY A 90 1.50 6.16 -0.59
N LEU A 91 1.68 7.48 -0.64
CA LEU A 91 2.94 8.14 -0.98
C LEU A 91 3.29 9.23 0.05
N HIS A 92 4.54 9.27 0.48
CA HIS A 92 5.07 10.42 1.20
C HIS A 92 5.43 11.55 0.24
N ARG A 93 5.03 12.78 0.56
CA ARG A 93 5.34 14.00 -0.22
C ARG A 93 6.41 14.88 0.43
N THR A 94 7.15 14.33 1.39
CA THR A 94 8.19 15.05 2.12
C THR A 94 9.46 14.23 2.16
N PRO A 95 10.65 14.85 1.99
CA PRO A 95 11.92 14.17 2.19
C PRO A 95 12.04 13.55 3.59
N PRO A 96 12.77 12.43 3.75
CA PRO A 96 12.99 11.81 5.06
C PRO A 96 13.74 12.77 6.00
N ARG A 97 13.35 12.74 7.27
CA ARG A 97 14.05 13.45 8.35
C ARG A 97 15.17 12.53 8.85
N VAL A 98 16.38 13.07 8.97
CA VAL A 98 17.55 12.30 9.41
C VAL A 98 17.74 12.51 10.91
N ASP A 99 17.69 11.44 11.68
CA ASP A 99 18.17 11.42 13.07
C ASP A 99 19.64 11.01 13.08
N SER A 100 20.54 11.99 13.16
CA SER A 100 21.98 11.74 13.13
C SER A 100 22.52 11.13 14.43
N ALA A 101 21.75 11.16 15.52
CA ALA A 101 22.20 10.61 16.80
C ALA A 101 22.05 9.09 16.87
N THR A 102 20.97 8.55 16.29
CA THR A 102 20.64 7.12 16.35
C THR A 102 21.05 6.34 15.11
N LEU A 103 21.03 6.97 13.93
CA LEU A 103 21.31 6.33 12.64
C LEU A 103 22.65 5.55 12.60
N PRO A 104 23.77 6.06 13.14
CA PRO A 104 25.04 5.31 13.13
C PRO A 104 25.00 3.97 13.87
N ASN A 105 24.05 3.79 14.81
CA ASN A 105 23.90 2.56 15.59
C ASN A 105 22.91 1.56 14.95
N LEU A 106 22.05 2.03 14.04
CA LEU A 106 20.95 1.24 13.46
C LEU A 106 21.19 0.89 11.99
N CYS A 107 21.96 1.70 11.27
CA CYS A 107 22.09 1.62 9.83
C CYS A 107 23.55 1.45 9.40
N GLU A 108 23.77 0.60 8.42
CA GLU A 108 25.03 0.54 7.70
C GLU A 108 25.00 1.62 6.59
N ILE A 109 25.98 2.54 6.62
CA ILE A 109 25.92 3.78 5.83
C ILE A 109 26.03 3.52 4.31
N PRO A 110 27.00 2.73 3.81
CA PRO A 110 27.07 2.35 2.40
C PRO A 110 25.77 1.81 1.80
N THR A 111 25.10 0.86 2.46
CA THR A 111 23.85 0.25 2.01
C THR A 111 22.69 1.23 2.04
N THR A 112 22.63 2.09 3.07
CA THR A 112 21.63 3.17 3.16
C THR A 112 21.78 4.17 2.00
N VAL A 113 23.00 4.56 1.66
CA VAL A 113 23.29 5.44 0.53
C VAL A 113 22.95 4.76 -0.80
N ALA A 114 23.33 3.48 -0.96
CA ALA A 114 23.12 2.71 -2.18
C ALA A 114 21.64 2.42 -2.48
N SER A 115 20.80 2.38 -1.45
CA SER A 115 19.35 2.16 -1.58
C SER A 115 18.61 3.35 -2.20
N CYS A 116 19.26 4.51 -2.34
CA CYS A 116 18.64 5.71 -2.87
C CYS A 116 18.63 5.74 -4.41
N PRO A 117 17.47 5.59 -5.08
CA PRO A 117 17.41 5.44 -6.54
C PRO A 117 17.82 6.70 -7.31
N ASN A 118 17.64 7.88 -6.72
CA ASN A 118 18.02 9.17 -7.32
C ASN A 118 19.33 9.74 -6.72
N ASN A 119 20.03 8.96 -5.89
CA ASN A 119 21.30 9.35 -5.28
C ASN A 119 21.20 10.68 -4.48
N ALA A 120 20.06 10.91 -3.83
CA ALA A 120 19.80 12.06 -2.95
C ALA A 120 20.39 11.89 -1.55
N ILE A 121 20.59 10.65 -1.08
CA ILE A 121 21.25 10.34 0.20
C ILE A 121 22.77 10.34 -0.02
N ARG A 122 23.52 11.05 0.83
CA ARG A 122 24.99 11.16 0.76
C ARG A 122 25.59 10.90 2.14
N PRO A 123 26.76 10.24 2.24
CA PRO A 123 27.46 10.14 3.51
C PRO A 123 27.94 11.53 3.96
N THR A 124 27.99 11.74 5.28
CA THR A 124 28.52 12.94 5.93
C THR A 124 29.04 12.56 7.32
N SER A 125 29.79 13.45 7.97
CA SER A 125 30.18 13.30 9.37
C SER A 125 29.67 14.48 10.17
N ILE A 126 29.07 14.21 11.33
CA ILE A 126 28.61 15.22 12.29
C ILE A 126 29.18 14.81 13.64
N GLU A 127 29.92 15.72 14.29
CA GLU A 127 30.55 15.47 15.61
C GLU A 127 31.42 14.19 15.65
N GLY A 128 32.10 13.88 14.56
CA GLY A 128 32.97 12.71 14.44
C GLY A 128 32.24 11.38 14.20
N LYS A 129 30.90 11.38 14.10
CA LYS A 129 30.09 10.20 13.77
C LYS A 129 29.67 10.23 12.31
N THR A 130 29.86 9.10 11.62
CA THR A 130 29.41 8.93 10.24
C THR A 130 27.89 8.81 10.18
N THR A 131 27.24 9.67 9.40
CA THR A 131 25.79 9.73 9.18
C THR A 131 25.50 10.05 7.71
N VAL A 132 24.26 10.39 7.37
CA VAL A 132 23.85 10.79 6.01
C VAL A 132 23.22 12.18 5.97
N LYS A 133 23.25 12.80 4.79
CA LYS A 133 22.47 14.01 4.46
C LYS A 133 21.58 13.75 3.24
N VAL A 134 20.42 14.40 3.21
CA VAL A 134 19.44 14.26 2.13
C VAL A 134 19.41 15.55 1.30
N GLY A 135 19.75 15.44 0.02
CA GLY A 135 19.75 16.57 -0.92
C GLY A 135 18.33 16.91 -1.38
N ARG A 136 17.69 17.91 -0.75
CA ARG A 136 16.29 18.30 -1.04
C ARG A 136 16.02 18.62 -2.52
N GLY A 137 16.96 19.21 -3.24
CA GLY A 137 16.82 19.53 -4.66
C GLY A 137 16.85 18.32 -5.62
N LYS A 138 17.13 17.11 -5.11
CA LYS A 138 17.10 15.87 -5.89
C LYS A 138 15.91 14.96 -5.51
N VAL A 139 15.15 15.32 -4.48
CA VAL A 139 13.98 14.57 -4.05
C VAL A 139 12.80 15.05 -4.88
N HIS A 140 12.40 14.24 -5.85
CA HIS A 140 11.13 14.42 -6.56
C HIS A 140 10.04 13.83 -5.65
N VAL A 141 9.22 14.71 -5.08
CA VAL A 141 8.03 14.38 -4.26
C VAL A 141 6.78 14.88 -4.95
#